data_AF-A0A6I4M5W6-F1
#
_entry.id   AF-A0A6I4M5W6-F1
#
_cell.length_a   1.000
_cell.length_b   1.000
_cell.length_c   1.000
_cell.angle_alpha   90.00
_cell.angle_beta   90.00
_cell.angle_gamma   90.00
#
_symmetry.space_group_name_H-M   'P 1'
#
loop_
_entity.id
_entity.type
_entity.pdbx_description
1 polymer ?
#
loop_
_entity_poly.entity_id
_entity_poly.type
_entity_poly.pdbx_seq_one_letter_code
_entity_poly.pdbx_strand_id
1 'polypeptide(L)'
;MTMLTFSLDEYYRLPLFEVDDERHRALGGWITTDISIYKRTCLDALAVVADLVAGQPPSEEWSSENYEVAFGPWGLRFQNVWGPDQRGEYTLAEVKEAVEEYWTFLASIPDNPRLIREYRPDLPEREAELLLWEETWERPHPYRGVLF
;
A
#
# COMPACT_ATOMS: atom_id res chain seq x y z
N MET A 1 4.75 -18.96 4.46
CA MET A 1 4.19 -18.93 3.09
C MET A 1 3.65 -17.54 2.93
N THR A 2 4.03 -16.83 1.88
CA THR A 2 3.64 -15.44 1.66
C THR A 2 2.27 -15.44 0.99
N MET A 3 1.33 -14.67 1.53
CA MET A 3 -0.04 -14.66 1.02
C MET A 3 -0.17 -14.12 -0.42
N LEU A 4 0.66 -13.12 -0.74
CA LEU A 4 0.73 -12.45 -2.04
C LEU A 4 2.19 -12.35 -2.46
N THR A 5 2.49 -12.58 -3.74
CA THR A 5 3.80 -12.29 -4.31
C THR A 5 3.66 -11.21 -5.37
N PHE A 6 4.55 -10.23 -5.38
CA PHE A 6 4.50 -9.10 -6.31
C PHE A 6 5.67 -9.11 -7.28
N SER A 7 5.40 -8.67 -8.51
CA SER A 7 6.40 -8.54 -9.57
C SER A 7 6.07 -7.34 -10.47
N LEU A 8 6.94 -7.04 -11.43
CA LEU A 8 6.67 -6.03 -12.44
C LEU A 8 6.34 -6.69 -13.78
N ASP A 9 5.36 -6.14 -14.49
CA ASP A 9 5.16 -6.52 -15.89
C ASP A 9 6.35 -6.05 -16.75
N GLU A 10 6.65 -6.82 -17.81
CA GLU A 10 7.84 -6.61 -18.64
C GLU A 10 7.78 -5.31 -19.46
N TYR A 11 6.59 -4.82 -19.79
CA TYR A 11 6.40 -3.76 -20.78
C TYR A 11 6.17 -2.39 -20.14
N TYR A 12 5.27 -2.31 -19.17
CA TYR A 12 4.85 -1.07 -18.54
C TYR A 12 5.49 -0.86 -17.17
N ARG A 13 6.15 -1.89 -16.61
CA ARG A 13 6.72 -1.88 -15.26
C ARG A 13 5.67 -1.49 -14.21
N LEU A 14 4.45 -1.96 -14.40
CA LEU A 14 3.36 -1.89 -13.45
C LEU A 14 3.35 -3.13 -12.56
N PRO A 15 2.88 -3.00 -11.31
CA PRO A 15 2.80 -4.10 -10.37
C PRO A 15 1.84 -5.19 -10.86
N LEU A 16 2.32 -6.43 -10.81
CA LEU A 16 1.52 -7.65 -10.92
C LEU A 16 1.52 -8.36 -9.57
N PHE A 17 0.52 -9.20 -9.35
CA PHE A 17 0.44 -10.04 -8.17
C PHE A 17 0.04 -11.48 -8.51
N GLU A 18 0.55 -12.41 -7.72
CA GLU A 18 0.14 -13.81 -7.68
C GLU A 18 -0.36 -14.13 -6.28
N VAL A 19 -1.33 -15.05 -6.20
CA VAL A 19 -1.96 -15.46 -4.94
C VAL A 19 -1.84 -16.97 -4.75
N ASP A 20 -1.51 -17.38 -3.54
CA ASP A 20 -1.52 -18.81 -3.16
C ASP A 20 -2.95 -19.32 -2.92
N ASP A 21 -3.86 -18.43 -2.51
CA ASP A 21 -5.29 -18.69 -2.29
C ASP A 21 -6.13 -17.61 -2.99
N GLU A 22 -7.06 -18.03 -3.86
CA GLU A 22 -7.95 -17.15 -4.63
C GLU A 22 -8.77 -16.20 -3.75
N ARG A 23 -8.95 -16.51 -2.45
CA ARG A 23 -9.57 -15.58 -1.49
C ARG A 23 -8.82 -14.25 -1.39
N HIS A 24 -7.51 -14.22 -1.62
CA HIS A 24 -6.69 -13.01 -1.57
C HIS A 24 -6.59 -12.28 -2.91
N ARG A 25 -7.21 -12.82 -3.98
CA ARG A 25 -7.14 -12.23 -5.31
C ARG A 25 -7.63 -10.78 -5.31
N ALA A 26 -8.73 -10.54 -4.62
CA ALA A 26 -9.31 -9.22 -4.57
C ALA A 26 -8.41 -8.24 -3.78
N LEU A 27 -7.78 -8.69 -2.69
CA LEU A 27 -6.81 -7.90 -1.91
C LEU A 27 -5.59 -7.50 -2.76
N GLY A 28 -5.01 -8.43 -3.51
CA GLY A 28 -3.93 -8.12 -4.45
C GLY A 28 -4.36 -7.15 -5.55
N GLY A 29 -5.61 -7.29 -6.03
CA GLY A 29 -6.24 -6.35 -6.97
C GLY A 29 -6.26 -4.94 -6.41
N TRP A 30 -6.88 -4.75 -5.24
CA TRP A 30 -6.93 -3.45 -4.56
C TRP A 30 -5.54 -2.85 -4.35
N ILE A 31 -4.56 -3.61 -3.85
CA ILE A 31 -3.20 -3.12 -3.65
C ILE A 31 -2.59 -2.62 -4.96
N THR A 32 -2.65 -3.43 -6.03
CA THR A 32 -2.00 -3.08 -7.30
C THR A 32 -2.74 -1.98 -8.07
N THR A 33 -4.03 -1.76 -7.83
CA THR A 33 -4.80 -0.69 -8.48
C THR A 33 -4.78 0.62 -7.70
N ASP A 34 -5.02 0.59 -6.39
CA ASP A 34 -5.15 1.80 -5.57
C ASP A 34 -3.79 2.33 -5.14
N ILE A 35 -2.91 1.45 -4.67
CA ILE A 35 -1.57 1.85 -4.25
C ILE A 35 -0.68 1.98 -5.48
N SER A 36 -0.79 1.04 -6.43
CA SER A 36 -0.05 1.07 -7.69
C SER A 36 1.46 1.24 -7.43
N ILE A 37 2.18 1.96 -8.28
CA ILE A 37 3.62 2.23 -8.14
C ILE A 37 3.94 3.32 -7.09
N TYR A 38 2.94 3.91 -6.46
CA TYR A 38 3.10 5.10 -5.64
C TYR A 38 3.53 4.73 -4.22
N LYS A 39 4.83 4.86 -3.94
CA LYS A 39 5.41 4.66 -2.60
C LYS A 39 4.69 5.50 -1.55
N ARG A 40 4.32 6.74 -1.89
CA ARG A 40 3.55 7.62 -1.03
C ARG A 40 2.23 7.00 -0.56
N THR A 41 1.42 6.53 -1.50
CA THR A 41 0.13 5.90 -1.21
C THR A 41 0.31 4.62 -0.37
N CYS A 42 1.42 3.90 -0.56
CA CYS A 42 1.74 2.73 0.27
C CYS A 42 2.06 3.13 1.72
N LEU A 43 2.76 4.25 1.93
CA LEU A 43 2.99 4.82 3.26
C LEU A 43 1.66 5.21 3.93
N ASP A 44 0.74 5.84 3.20
CA ASP A 44 -0.59 6.15 3.74
C ASP A 44 -1.32 4.85 4.17
N ALA A 45 -1.26 3.78 3.38
CA ALA A 45 -1.87 2.48 3.72
C ALA A 45 -1.23 1.86 4.97
N LEU A 46 0.10 1.89 5.06
CA LEU A 46 0.84 1.42 6.24
C LEU A 46 0.44 2.21 7.49
N ALA A 47 0.34 3.53 7.40
CA ALA A 47 -0.06 4.38 8.53
C ALA A 47 -1.48 4.08 9.01
N VAL A 48 -2.44 3.94 8.08
CA VAL A 48 -3.82 3.54 8.39
C VAL A 48 -3.84 2.18 9.12
N VAL A 49 -3.11 1.19 8.61
CA VAL A 49 -3.01 -0.13 9.25
C VAL A 49 -2.40 -0.02 10.65
N ALA A 50 -1.34 0.76 10.83
CA ALA A 50 -0.70 0.94 12.13
C ALA A 50 -1.61 1.60 13.16
N ASP A 51 -2.36 2.64 12.76
CA ASP A 51 -3.33 3.32 13.63
C ASP A 51 -4.43 2.33 14.08
N LEU A 52 -4.97 1.52 13.16
CA LEU A 52 -5.98 0.50 13.48
C LEU A 52 -5.45 -0.60 14.40
N VAL A 53 -4.21 -1.05 14.19
CA VAL A 53 -3.56 -2.06 15.06
C VAL A 53 -3.38 -1.49 16.47
N ALA A 54 -3.10 -0.19 16.59
CA ALA A 54 -3.04 0.52 17.85
C ALA A 54 -4.42 0.83 18.47
N GLY A 55 -5.51 0.42 17.81
CA GLY A 55 -6.89 0.68 18.24
C GLY A 55 -7.30 2.15 18.12
N GLN A 56 -6.60 2.93 17.29
CA GLN A 56 -6.91 4.32 17.01
C GLN A 56 -7.73 4.42 15.71
N PRO A 57 -8.59 5.44 15.57
CA PRO A 57 -9.14 5.77 14.26
C PRO A 57 -7.98 6.18 13.32
N PRO A 58 -8.07 5.87 12.02
CA PRO A 58 -7.10 6.33 11.03
C PRO A 58 -6.97 7.85 11.05
N SER A 59 -5.74 8.37 10.93
CA SER A 59 -5.51 9.81 10.81
C SER A 59 -6.11 10.42 9.54
N GLU A 60 -6.31 9.60 8.51
CA GLU A 60 -6.93 9.96 7.25
C GLU A 60 -7.95 8.89 6.84
N GLU A 61 -9.06 9.34 6.25
CA GLU A 61 -10.02 8.44 5.61
C GLU A 61 -9.45 7.93 4.29
N TRP A 62 -9.36 6.62 4.13
CA TRP A 62 -8.91 6.03 2.87
C TRP A 62 -9.96 6.26 1.78
N SER A 63 -9.55 6.91 0.69
CA SER A 63 -10.39 7.10 -0.49
C SER A 63 -9.84 6.27 -1.65
N SER A 64 -10.74 5.63 -2.38
CA SER A 64 -10.43 4.84 -3.58
C SER A 64 -11.33 5.27 -4.73
N GLU A 65 -10.79 5.33 -5.94
CA GLU A 65 -11.54 5.74 -7.13
C GLU A 65 -12.53 4.66 -7.61
N ASN A 66 -12.20 3.38 -7.41
CA ASN A 66 -12.93 2.26 -8.01
C ASN A 66 -13.45 1.24 -6.98
N TYR A 67 -13.17 1.46 -5.70
CA TYR A 67 -13.62 0.61 -4.62
C TYR A 67 -14.29 1.45 -3.53
N GLU A 68 -15.39 0.97 -2.98
CA GLU A 68 -15.81 1.39 -1.65
C GLU A 68 -14.92 0.64 -0.67
N VAL A 69 -13.93 1.34 -0.09
CA VAL A 69 -12.98 0.76 0.85
C VAL A 69 -13.33 1.24 2.25
N ALA A 70 -13.50 0.30 3.18
CA ALA A 70 -13.72 0.60 4.58
C ALA A 70 -12.64 -0.08 5.41
N PHE A 71 -11.91 0.71 6.16
CA PHE A 71 -11.02 0.24 7.19
C PHE A 71 -11.71 0.28 8.55
N GLY A 72 -11.45 -0.72 9.39
CA GLY A 72 -11.95 -0.76 10.75
C GLY A 72 -11.17 -1.72 11.64
N PRO A 73 -11.54 -1.82 12.93
CA PRO A 73 -10.89 -2.74 13.87
C PRO A 73 -11.06 -4.22 13.47
N TRP A 74 -12.02 -4.51 12.59
CA TRP A 74 -12.28 -5.82 12.01
C TRP A 74 -11.43 -6.12 10.76
N GLY A 75 -10.66 -5.13 10.27
CA GLY A 75 -9.77 -5.24 9.12
C GLY A 75 -10.22 -4.37 7.93
N LEU A 76 -10.16 -4.94 6.73
CA LEU A 76 -10.47 -4.25 5.47
C LEU A 76 -11.67 -4.90 4.79
N ARG A 77 -12.67 -4.09 4.42
CA ARG A 77 -13.72 -4.48 3.48
C ARG A 77 -13.52 -3.62 2.26
N PHE A 78 -13.66 -4.23 1.10
CA PHE A 78 -13.91 -3.44 -0.08
C PHE A 78 -14.91 -4.10 -1.00
N GLN A 79 -15.57 -3.24 -1.76
CA GLN A 79 -16.48 -3.60 -2.84
C GLN A 79 -16.13 -2.78 -4.07
N ASN A 80 -15.85 -3.45 -5.19
CA ASN A 80 -15.66 -2.76 -6.46
C ASN A 80 -16.98 -2.13 -6.91
N VAL A 81 -16.93 -0.85 -7.29
CA VAL A 81 -18.15 -0.11 -7.69
C VAL A 81 -18.67 -0.50 -9.07
N TRP A 82 -17.85 -1.14 -9.90
CA TRP A 82 -18.16 -1.54 -11.29
C TRP A 82 -18.47 -3.03 -11.46
N GLY A 83 -18.22 -3.87 -10.44
CA GLY A 83 -18.38 -5.32 -10.52
C GLY A 83 -18.78 -5.95 -9.17
N PRO A 84 -19.98 -6.56 -9.05
CA PRO A 84 -20.50 -7.05 -7.77
C PRO A 84 -19.72 -8.25 -7.20
N ASP A 85 -18.96 -8.96 -8.04
CA ASP A 85 -18.21 -10.16 -7.65
C ASP A 85 -16.82 -9.86 -7.10
N GLN A 86 -16.36 -8.60 -7.18
CA GLN A 86 -15.07 -8.17 -6.62
C GLN A 86 -15.29 -7.52 -5.25
N ARG A 87 -15.53 -8.37 -4.26
CA ARG A 87 -15.64 -8.00 -2.85
C ARG A 87 -14.70 -8.84 -2.01
N GLY A 88 -14.23 -8.28 -0.90
CA GLY A 88 -13.40 -8.98 0.06
C GLY A 88 -13.60 -8.47 1.47
N GLU A 89 -13.51 -9.38 2.44
CA GLU A 89 -13.33 -9.04 3.85
C GLU A 89 -12.06 -9.73 4.33
N TYR A 90 -11.12 -8.94 4.83
CA TYR A 90 -9.81 -9.42 5.29
C TYR A 90 -9.59 -8.93 6.71
N THR A 91 -8.98 -9.79 7.53
CA THR A 91 -8.56 -9.44 8.87
C THR A 91 -7.46 -8.38 8.83
N LEU A 92 -7.34 -7.61 9.91
CA LEU A 92 -6.27 -6.61 10.01
C LEU A 92 -4.86 -7.23 9.90
N ALA A 93 -4.69 -8.49 10.33
CA ALA A 93 -3.43 -9.21 10.21
C ALA A 93 -3.06 -9.51 8.75
N GLU A 94 -4.02 -10.00 7.95
CA GLU A 94 -3.83 -10.26 6.52
C GLU A 94 -3.51 -8.97 5.75
N VAL A 95 -4.25 -7.89 6.04
CA VAL A 95 -4.03 -6.59 5.41
C VAL A 95 -2.66 -6.03 5.78
N LYS A 96 -2.27 -6.13 7.04
CA LYS A 96 -0.94 -5.71 7.50
C LYS A 96 0.16 -6.46 6.75
N GLU A 97 0.12 -7.78 6.74
CA GLU A 97 1.11 -8.61 6.04
C GLU A 97 1.19 -8.23 4.55
N ALA A 98 0.04 -8.09 3.88
CA ALA A 98 -0.01 -7.75 2.46
C ALA A 98 0.62 -6.39 2.14
N VAL A 99 0.31 -5.35 2.92
CA VAL A 99 0.80 -3.99 2.69
C VAL A 99 2.29 -3.89 3.03
N GLU A 100 2.78 -4.59 4.06
CA GLU A 100 4.20 -4.65 4.39
C GLU A 100 5.02 -5.38 3.31
N GLU A 101 4.50 -6.50 2.79
CA GLU A 101 5.11 -7.21 1.67
C GLU A 101 5.13 -6.33 0.42
N TYR A 102 4.04 -5.60 0.17
CA TYR A 102 3.97 -4.68 -0.96
C TYR A 102 4.95 -3.51 -0.85
N TRP A 103 5.11 -2.94 0.35
CA TRP A 103 6.14 -1.94 0.59
C TRP A 103 7.53 -2.48 0.31
N THR A 104 7.83 -3.69 0.79
CA THR A 104 9.12 -4.35 0.55
C THR A 104 9.37 -4.52 -0.95
N PHE A 105 8.35 -4.93 -1.69
CA PHE A 105 8.39 -4.97 -3.16
C PHE A 105 8.66 -3.59 -3.77
N LEU A 106 7.88 -2.56 -3.44
CA LEU A 106 8.05 -1.21 -4.00
C LEU A 106 9.42 -0.61 -3.67
N ALA A 107 9.91 -0.82 -2.46
CA ALA A 107 11.22 -0.35 -2.00
C ALA A 107 12.39 -1.09 -2.67
N SER A 108 12.14 -2.28 -3.24
CA SER A 108 13.13 -3.03 -4.02
C SER A 108 13.24 -2.56 -5.47
N ILE A 109 12.24 -1.83 -5.98
CA ILE A 109 12.24 -1.30 -7.34
C ILE A 109 13.30 -0.18 -7.42
N PRO A 110 14.31 -0.30 -8.31
CA PRO A 110 15.33 0.74 -8.46
C PRO A 110 14.72 2.05 -8.96
N ASP A 111 15.20 3.17 -8.42
CA ASP A 111 14.89 4.51 -8.89
C ASP A 111 15.12 4.62 -10.41
N ASN A 112 14.21 5.29 -11.12
CA ASN A 112 14.38 5.59 -12.53
C ASN A 112 15.31 6.82 -12.67
N PRO A 113 16.54 6.68 -13.20
CA PRO A 113 17.50 7.78 -13.28
C PRO A 113 17.08 8.88 -14.29
N ARG A 114 16.04 8.62 -15.10
CA ARG A 114 15.50 9.61 -16.06
C ARG A 114 14.30 10.37 -15.51
N LEU A 115 13.76 9.95 -14.36
CA LEU A 115 12.66 10.65 -13.72
C LEU A 115 13.22 11.85 -12.96
N ILE A 116 12.80 13.06 -13.35
CA ILE A 116 13.15 14.27 -12.62
C ILE A 116 12.16 14.40 -11.46
N ARG A 117 12.66 14.35 -10.23
CA ARG A 117 11.89 14.60 -9.01
C ARG A 117 12.13 16.02 -8.50
N GLU A 118 11.06 16.71 -8.12
CA GLU A 118 11.17 18.06 -7.55
C GLU A 118 11.54 18.01 -6.05
N TYR A 119 10.93 17.09 -5.31
CA TYR A 119 11.16 16.93 -3.89
C TYR A 119 12.32 15.96 -3.60
N ARG A 120 13.33 16.45 -2.86
CA ARG A 120 14.54 15.71 -2.44
C ARG A 120 15.12 14.77 -3.52
N PRO A 121 15.50 15.28 -4.71
CA PRO A 121 16.11 14.47 -5.76
C PRO A 121 17.49 13.90 -5.37
N ASP A 122 18.08 14.40 -4.28
CA ASP A 122 19.34 13.95 -3.70
C ASP A 122 19.23 12.62 -2.93
N LEU A 123 18.02 12.18 -2.60
CA LEU A 123 17.78 10.95 -1.83
C LEU A 123 17.19 9.84 -2.70
N PRO A 124 17.35 8.55 -2.33
CA PRO A 124 16.54 7.47 -2.88
C PRO A 124 15.04 7.78 -2.77
N GLU A 125 14.25 7.41 -3.78
CA GLU A 125 12.82 7.74 -3.85
C GLU A 125 12.06 7.36 -2.58
N ARG A 126 12.30 6.15 -2.05
CA ARG A 126 11.67 5.68 -0.81
C ARG A 126 11.92 6.60 0.40
N GLU A 127 13.12 7.19 0.50
CA GLU A 127 13.49 8.07 1.61
C GLU A 127 12.91 9.47 1.41
N ALA A 128 12.89 9.95 0.16
CA ALA A 128 12.23 11.19 -0.19
C ALA A 128 10.72 11.13 0.10
N GLU A 129 10.03 10.05 -0.29
CA GLU A 129 8.60 9.87 -0.05
C GLU A 129 8.27 9.72 1.44
N LEU A 130 9.13 9.03 2.21
CA LEU A 130 8.99 8.97 3.67
C LEU A 130 9.10 10.35 4.31
N LEU A 131 10.11 11.14 3.94
CA LEU A 131 10.26 12.50 4.48
C LEU A 131 9.08 13.39 4.10
N LEU A 132 8.65 13.32 2.83
CA LEU A 132 7.48 14.06 2.37
C LEU A 132 6.24 13.66 3.18
N TRP A 133 6.08 12.38 3.48
CA TRP A 133 5.01 11.86 4.33
C TRP A 133 5.01 12.47 5.71
N GLU A 134 6.15 12.44 6.38
CA GLU A 134 6.27 12.96 7.74
C GLU A 134 6.09 14.48 7.80
N GLU A 135 6.55 15.21 6.77
CA GLU A 135 6.32 16.65 6.64
C GLU A 135 4.84 16.98 6.38
N THR A 136 4.16 16.16 5.58
CA THR A 136 2.72 16.37 5.27
C THR A 136 1.85 16.17 6.50
N TRP A 137 2.12 15.12 7.26
CA TRP A 137 1.29 14.71 8.41
C TRP A 137 1.81 15.25 9.75
N GLU A 138 2.93 16.00 9.73
CA GLU A 138 3.59 16.58 10.90
C GLU A 138 3.85 15.56 12.02
N ARG A 139 4.08 14.29 11.66
CA ARG A 139 4.36 13.19 12.60
C ARG A 139 5.35 12.18 12.01
N PRO A 140 6.15 11.48 12.84
CA PRO A 140 6.96 10.36 12.37
C PRO A 140 6.08 9.24 11.82
N HIS A 141 6.52 8.58 10.74
CA HIS A 141 5.78 7.45 10.19
C HIS A 141 5.80 6.27 11.20
N PRO A 142 4.67 5.58 11.46
CA PRO A 142 4.62 4.50 12.45
C PRO A 142 5.63 3.35 12.21
N TYR A 143 5.99 3.13 10.95
CA TYR A 143 6.97 2.13 10.52
C TYR A 143 8.43 2.62 10.48
N ARG A 144 8.72 3.84 10.93
CA ARG A 144 10.10 4.35 10.98
C ARG A 144 10.97 3.49 11.90
N GLY A 145 12.11 3.02 11.39
CA GLY A 145 13.00 2.13 12.11
C GLY A 145 12.52 0.68 12.20
N VAL A 146 11.40 0.35 11.52
CA VAL A 146 10.89 -1.02 11.36
C VAL A 146 11.08 -1.48 9.91
N LEU A 147 10.57 -0.69 8.95
CA LEU A 147 10.61 -1.00 7.51
C LEU A 147 11.45 -0.02 6.68
N PHE A 148 11.98 1.03 7.31
CA PHE A 148 12.80 2.08 6.66
C PHE A 148 14.10 2.29 7.42
#